data_AF-A0AAD4M4I2-F1
#
_entry.id   AF-A0AAD4M4I2-F1
#
_cell.length_a   1.000
_cell.length_b   1.000
_cell.length_c   1.000
_cell.angle_alpha   90.00
_cell.angle_beta   90.00
_cell.angle_gamma   90.00
#
_symmetry.space_group_name_H-M   'P 1'
#
loop_
_entity.id
_entity.type
_entity.pdbx_description
1 polymer ?
#
loop_
_entity_poly.entity_id
_entity_poly.type
_entity_poly.pdbx_seq_one_letter_code
_entity_poly.pdbx_strand_id
1 'polypeptide(L)'
;RAVDDELSALHMVMCAMRTRRNHLSLIGRLPSEILSFIFSFHAVNQPVARDPIYNSDDPFPPSLTQVELGWITVTHVCRHWRQVAISNPNLWCTIVFDLGAKWAEEMLARSKS
;
A
#
# COMPACT_ATOMS: atom_id res chain seq x y z
N ARG A 1 10.08 18.50 26.37
CA ARG A 1 10.18 19.62 25.41
C ARG A 1 11.51 19.54 24.66
N ALA A 2 12.66 19.96 25.22
CA ALA A 2 13.95 19.86 24.49
C ALA A 2 14.31 18.43 24.02
N VAL A 3 14.13 17.42 24.87
CA VAL A 3 14.38 16.01 24.50
C VAL A 3 13.44 15.50 23.42
N ASP A 4 12.19 15.96 23.40
CA ASP A 4 11.20 15.58 22.37
C ASP A 4 11.54 16.22 21.01
N ASP A 5 12.06 17.45 21.04
CA ASP A 5 12.52 18.18 19.87
C ASP A 5 13.76 17.50 19.27
N GLU A 6 14.71 17.09 20.12
CA GLU A 6 15.89 16.31 19.70
C GLU A 6 15.50 14.96 19.10
N LEU A 7 14.56 14.24 19.74
CA LEU A 7 14.05 12.97 19.22
C LEU A 7 13.38 13.14 17.85
N SER A 8 12.62 14.22 17.68
CA SER A 8 11.97 14.58 16.41
C SER A 8 13.00 14.90 15.32
N ALA A 9 14.05 15.65 15.66
CA ALA A 9 15.12 15.98 14.73
C ALA A 9 15.87 14.72 14.28
N LEU A 10 16.23 13.83 15.21
CA LEU A 10 16.86 12.54 14.89
C LEU A 10 15.96 11.67 14.01
N HIS A 11 14.65 11.64 14.29
CA HIS A 11 13.68 10.94 13.46
C HIS A 11 13.65 11.46 12.02
N MET A 12 13.70 12.78 11.83
CA MET A 12 13.77 13.39 10.49
C MET A 12 15.04 13.01 9.74
N VAL A 13 16.20 13.02 10.42
CA VAL A 13 17.47 12.57 9.83
C VAL A 13 17.40 11.11 9.41
N MET A 14 16.87 10.22 10.26
CA MET A 14 16.67 8.81 9.91
C MET A 14 15.76 8.64 8.69
N CYS A 15 14.67 9.41 8.61
CA CYS A 15 13.75 9.37 7.46
C CYS A 15 14.43 9.80 6.16
N ALA A 16 15.25 10.87 6.21
CA ALA A 16 16.00 11.34 5.05
C ALA A 16 17.02 10.29 4.57
N MET A 17 17.75 9.66 5.50
CA MET A 17 18.72 8.61 5.18
C MET A 17 18.05 7.37 4.57
N ARG A 18 16.91 6.93 5.13
CA ARG A 18 16.11 5.83 4.58
C ARG A 18 15.61 6.15 3.17
N THR A 19 15.15 7.38 2.95
CA THR A 19 14.68 7.84 1.63
C THR A 19 15.81 7.79 0.62
N ARG A 20 16.99 8.35 0.95
CA ARG A 20 18.18 8.30 0.09
C ARG A 20 18.59 6.85 -0.22
N ARG A 21 18.64 5.98 0.78
CA ARG A 21 18.97 4.56 0.59
C ARG A 21 17.99 3.88 -0.37
N ASN A 22 16.69 4.14 -0.23
CA ASN A 22 15.67 3.56 -1.10
C ASN A 22 15.81 4.05 -2.54
N HIS A 23 16.08 5.35 -2.76
CA HIS A 23 16.36 5.88 -4.09
C HIS A 23 17.62 5.30 -4.74
N LEU A 24 18.62 4.91 -3.95
CA LEU A 24 19.84 4.29 -4.46
C LEU A 24 19.68 2.81 -4.82
N SER A 25 18.63 2.14 -4.34
CA SER A 25 18.30 0.76 -4.73
C SER A 25 17.92 0.67 -6.21
N LEU A 26 18.10 -0.50 -6.83
CA LEU A 26 17.81 -0.69 -8.25
C LEU A 26 16.35 -0.33 -8.60
N ILE A 27 15.40 -0.81 -7.79
CA ILE A 27 13.98 -0.55 -8.01
C ILE A 27 13.60 0.92 -7.74
N GLY A 28 14.31 1.59 -6.83
CA GLY A 28 14.09 3.01 -6.52
C GLY A 28 14.61 3.99 -7.58
N ARG A 29 15.36 3.50 -8.58
CA ARG A 29 15.83 4.29 -9.74
C ARG A 29 14.90 4.19 -10.95
N LEU A 30 13.91 3.30 -10.90
CA LEU A 30 12.93 3.19 -11.97
C LEU A 30 12.12 4.49 -12.07
N PRO A 31 11.77 4.94 -13.29
CA PRO A 31 10.79 6.01 -13.46
C PRO A 31 9.45 5.66 -12.81
N SER A 32 8.72 6.68 -12.37
CA SER A 32 7.40 6.53 -11.73
C SER A 32 6.41 5.77 -12.60
N GLU A 33 6.49 5.93 -13.92
CA GLU A 33 5.63 5.28 -14.92
C GLU A 33 5.85 3.76 -14.92
N ILE A 34 7.11 3.32 -14.81
CA ILE A 34 7.46 1.90 -14.77
C ILE A 34 7.03 1.28 -13.45
N LEU A 35 7.24 1.98 -12.33
CA LEU A 35 6.72 1.53 -11.03
C LEU A 35 5.20 1.42 -11.04
N SER A 36 4.53 2.43 -11.60
CA SER A 36 3.08 2.45 -11.76
C SER A 36 2.57 1.25 -12.57
N PHE A 37 3.24 0.94 -13.69
CA PHE A 37 2.94 -0.23 -14.52
C PHE A 37 3.12 -1.54 -13.76
N ILE A 38 4.22 -1.70 -13.02
CA ILE A 38 4.47 -2.87 -12.15
C ILE A 38 3.36 -3.01 -11.10
N PHE A 39 2.94 -1.91 -10.47
CA PHE A 39 1.87 -1.91 -9.48
C PHE A 39 0.54 -2.35 -10.10
N SER A 40 0.25 -2.00 -11.36
CA SER A 40 -0.96 -2.45 -12.05
C SER A 40 -0.98 -3.97 -12.25
N PHE A 41 0.15 -4.59 -12.62
CA PHE A 41 0.21 -6.07 -12.65
C PHE A 41 0.06 -6.67 -11.26
N HIS A 42 0.67 -6.05 -10.25
CA HIS A 42 0.55 -6.54 -8.89
C HIS A 42 -0.91 -6.46 -8.39
N ALA A 43 -1.65 -5.41 -8.73
CA ALA A 43 -3.07 -5.26 -8.43
C ALA A 43 -3.94 -6.37 -9.01
N VAL A 44 -3.62 -6.85 -10.23
CA VAL A 44 -4.33 -7.98 -10.86
C VAL A 44 -3.99 -9.30 -10.17
N ASN A 45 -2.72 -9.52 -9.81
CA ASN A 45 -2.27 -10.79 -9.22
C ASN A 45 -2.57 -10.91 -7.73
N GLN A 46 -2.67 -9.79 -7.01
CA GLN A 46 -2.90 -9.71 -5.57
C GLN A 46 -4.04 -8.69 -5.30
N PRO A 47 -5.28 -9.02 -5.72
CA PRO A 47 -6.41 -8.16 -5.46
C PRO A 47 -6.67 -8.04 -3.96
N VAL A 48 -7.34 -6.96 -3.55
CA VAL A 48 -7.89 -6.90 -2.19
C VAL A 48 -9.01 -7.92 -2.12
N ALA A 49 -8.83 -8.96 -1.32
CA ALA A 49 -9.81 -10.03 -1.19
C ALA A 49 -9.88 -10.54 0.24
N ARG A 50 -11.05 -11.07 0.57
CA ARG A 50 -11.18 -12.09 1.62
C ARG A 50 -10.75 -13.41 1.00
N ASP A 51 -9.97 -14.22 1.71
CA ASP A 51 -9.61 -15.56 1.24
C ASP A 51 -10.90 -16.31 0.82
N PRO A 52 -11.06 -16.65 -0.48
CA PRO A 52 -12.26 -17.30 -0.96
C PRO A 52 -12.32 -18.77 -0.55
N ILE A 53 -11.23 -19.35 -0.04
CA ILE A 53 -11.16 -20.75 0.37
C ILE A 53 -11.67 -20.88 1.81
N TYR A 54 -12.95 -20.58 2.02
CA TYR A 54 -13.68 -21.22 3.10
C TYR A 54 -13.99 -22.65 2.64
N ASN A 55 -13.11 -23.59 2.96
CA ASN A 55 -13.56 -24.98 3.05
C ASN A 55 -14.50 -25.06 4.25
N SER A 56 -15.81 -25.21 4.00
CA SER A 56 -16.80 -25.39 5.07
C SER A 56 -16.50 -26.59 5.99
N ASP A 57 -15.64 -27.49 5.52
CA ASP A 57 -15.20 -28.70 6.20
C ASP A 57 -13.84 -28.55 6.92
N ASP A 58 -13.22 -27.36 6.91
CA ASP A 58 -11.99 -27.11 7.66
C ASP A 58 -12.29 -27.09 9.18
N PRO A 59 -11.71 -28.00 9.99
CA PRO A 59 -11.89 -28.00 11.45
C PRO A 59 -11.28 -26.76 12.13
N PHE A 60 -10.39 -26.05 11.43
CA PHE A 60 -9.72 -24.84 11.88
C PHE A 60 -9.85 -23.74 10.82
N PRO A 61 -11.06 -23.19 10.60
CA PRO A 61 -11.23 -22.13 9.62
C PRO A 61 -10.27 -20.97 9.96
N PRO A 62 -9.52 -20.43 8.97
CA PRO A 62 -8.78 -19.20 9.18
C PRO A 62 -9.76 -18.15 9.71
N SER A 63 -9.34 -17.36 10.71
CA SER A 63 -10.27 -16.48 11.40
C SER A 63 -11.00 -15.60 10.38
N LEU A 64 -12.32 -15.45 10.55
CA LEU A 64 -13.24 -14.67 9.69
C LEU A 64 -12.85 -13.19 9.47
N THR A 65 -11.67 -12.78 9.95
CA THR A 65 -11.22 -11.42 10.18
C THR A 65 -10.03 -11.00 9.32
N GLN A 66 -9.37 -11.90 8.58
CA GLN A 66 -8.17 -11.53 7.84
C GLN A 66 -8.51 -11.10 6.41
N VAL A 67 -8.92 -9.83 6.25
CA VAL A 67 -8.96 -9.19 4.93
C VAL A 67 -7.52 -8.88 4.54
N GLU A 68 -7.08 -9.40 3.40
CA GLU A 68 -5.76 -9.08 2.86
C GLU A 68 -5.82 -7.75 2.11
N LEU A 69 -4.89 -6.85 2.44
CA LEU A 69 -4.77 -5.56 1.76
C LEU A 69 -4.33 -5.70 0.29
N GLY A 70 -3.89 -6.90 -0.14
CA GLY A 70 -3.42 -7.17 -1.49
C GLY A 70 -2.41 -6.13 -1.97
N TRP A 71 -2.66 -5.55 -3.14
CA TRP A 71 -1.79 -4.54 -3.74
C TRP A 71 -1.67 -3.25 -2.94
N ILE A 72 -2.60 -2.91 -2.04
CA ILE A 72 -2.50 -1.68 -1.21
C ILE A 72 -1.23 -1.71 -0.36
N THR A 73 -0.68 -2.88 -0.08
CA THR A 73 0.61 -3.05 0.60
C THR A 73 1.77 -2.32 -0.07
N VAL A 74 1.73 -2.07 -1.41
CA VAL A 74 2.76 -1.27 -2.10
C VAL A 74 2.82 0.16 -1.56
N THR A 75 1.71 0.68 -1.04
CA THR A 75 1.64 2.03 -0.44
C THR A 75 2.34 2.11 0.93
N HIS A 76 2.73 0.97 1.51
CA HIS A 76 3.38 0.86 2.83
C HIS A 76 4.90 0.62 2.72
N VAL A 77 5.43 0.32 1.53
CA VAL A 77 6.86 0.00 1.34
C VAL A 77 7.76 1.21 1.62
N CYS A 78 7.49 2.33 0.94
CA CYS A 78 8.19 3.58 1.17
C CYS A 78 7.39 4.79 0.68
N ARG A 79 7.85 6.00 1.03
CA ARG A 79 7.22 7.27 0.62
C ARG A 79 7.08 7.41 -0.90
N HIS A 80 8.12 7.02 -1.66
CA HIS A 80 8.10 7.14 -3.11
C HIS A 80 7.04 6.21 -3.75
N TRP A 81 6.99 4.95 -3.33
CA TRP A 81 6.00 3.99 -3.82
C TRP A 81 4.58 4.40 -3.47
N ARG A 82 4.39 4.89 -2.24
CA ARG A 82 3.11 5.47 -1.80
C ARG A 82 2.67 6.60 -2.73
N GLN A 83 3.56 7.53 -3.04
CA GLN A 83 3.25 8.64 -3.92
C GLN A 83 2.84 8.15 -5.31
N VAL A 84 3.63 7.24 -5.91
CA VAL A 84 3.34 6.68 -7.25
C VAL A 84 2.00 5.96 -7.27
N ALA A 85 1.72 5.11 -6.27
CA ALA A 85 0.49 4.33 -6.20
C ALA A 85 -0.76 5.20 -5.94
N ILE A 86 -0.66 6.23 -5.08
CA ILE A 86 -1.77 7.17 -4.86
C ILE A 86 -2.03 8.02 -6.11
N SER A 87 -0.98 8.41 -6.84
CA SER A 87 -1.08 9.20 -8.07
C SER A 87 -1.54 8.40 -9.30
N ASN A 88 -1.79 7.09 -9.20
CA ASN A 88 -2.34 6.30 -10.30
C ASN A 88 -3.80 5.90 -10.02
N PRO A 89 -4.79 6.62 -10.59
CA PRO A 89 -6.22 6.36 -10.38
C PRO A 89 -6.65 4.94 -10.73
N ASN A 90 -6.02 4.33 -11.74
CA ASN A 90 -6.40 3.00 -12.23
C ASN A 90 -6.23 1.91 -11.18
N LEU A 91 -5.31 2.07 -10.22
CA LEU A 91 -5.16 1.13 -9.11
C LEU A 91 -6.37 1.16 -8.17
N TRP A 92 -7.08 2.28 -8.10
CA TRP A 92 -8.19 2.51 -7.16
C TRP A 92 -9.58 2.26 -7.78
N CYS A 93 -9.66 1.87 -9.06
CA CYS A 93 -10.93 1.68 -9.77
C CYS A 93 -11.74 0.47 -9.30
N THR A 94 -11.12 -0.52 -8.65
CA THR A 94 -11.81 -1.67 -8.07
C THR A 94 -12.20 -1.36 -6.63
N ILE A 95 -13.44 -0.93 -6.44
CA ILE A 95 -13.96 -0.57 -5.12
C ILE A 95 -14.34 -1.84 -4.35
N VAL A 96 -13.71 -2.04 -3.18
CA VAL A 96 -14.02 -3.14 -2.27
C VAL A 96 -14.69 -2.62 -1.00
N PHE A 97 -15.68 -3.36 -0.51
CA PHE A 97 -16.44 -2.99 0.68
C PHE A 97 -15.99 -3.78 1.93
N ASP A 98 -15.21 -4.85 1.75
CA ASP A 98 -14.71 -5.70 2.85
C ASP A 98 -13.80 -4.94 3.84
N LEU A 99 -13.16 -3.86 3.40
CA LEU A 99 -12.35 -2.96 4.25
C LEU A 99 -13.20 -1.93 5.01
N GLY A 100 -14.51 -1.90 4.78
CA GLY A 100 -15.44 -0.95 5.37
C GLY A 100 -15.69 0.32 4.54
N ALA A 101 -16.79 1.02 4.84
CA ALA A 101 -17.30 2.15 4.05
C ALA A 101 -16.27 3.28 3.87
N LYS A 102 -15.51 3.62 4.92
CA LYS A 102 -14.47 4.66 4.86
C LYS A 102 -13.41 4.37 3.79
N TRP A 103 -13.04 3.10 3.63
CA TRP A 103 -12.05 2.72 2.62
C TRP A 103 -12.64 2.68 1.22
N ALA A 104 -13.90 2.25 1.07
CA ALA A 104 -14.60 2.33 -0.22
C ALA A 104 -14.73 3.78 -0.70
N GLU A 105 -15.05 4.72 0.19
CA GLU A 105 -15.08 6.15 -0.10
C GLU A 105 -13.71 6.70 -0.50
N GLU A 106 -12.65 6.33 0.22
CA GLU A 106 -11.28 6.73 -0.11
C GLU A 106 -10.84 6.18 -1.48
N MET A 107 -11.19 4.93 -1.79
CA MET A 107 -10.92 4.35 -3.12
C MET A 107 -11.64 5.11 -4.22
N LEU A 108 -12.93 5.42 -4.02
CA LEU A 108 -13.72 6.18 -4.97
C LEU A 108 -13.20 7.62 -5.16
N ALA A 109 -12.67 8.23 -4.10
CA ALA A 109 -12.04 9.54 -4.19
C ALA A 109 -10.76 9.50 -5.04
N ARG A 110 -9.95 8.44 -4.88
CA ARG A 110 -8.67 8.27 -5.59
C ARG A 110 -8.83 7.78 -7.03
N SER A 111 -9.94 7.13 -7.38
CA SER A 111 -10.20 6.64 -8.74
C SER A 111 -10.59 7.75 -9.73
N LYS A 112 -10.69 9.01 -9.29
CA LYS A 112 -11.21 10.16 -10.07
C LYS A 112 -10.16 11.23 -10.42
N SER A 113 -8.87 10.99 -10.19
CA SER A 113 -7.80 11.97 -10.53
C SER A 113 -7.40 11.96 -12.00
#